data_AF-A0A914QFM3-F1
#
_entry.id   AF-A0A914QFM3-F1
#
_cell.length_a   1.000
_cell.length_b   1.000
_cell.length_c   1.000
_cell.angle_alpha   90.00
_cell.angle_beta   90.00
_cell.angle_gamma   90.00
#
_symmetry.space_group_name_H-M   'P 1'
#
loop_
_entity.id
_entity.type
_entity.pdbx_description
1 polymer ?
#
loop_
_entity_poly.entity_id
_entity_poly.type
_entity_poly.pdbx_seq_one_letter_code
_entity_poly.pdbx_strand_id
1 'polypeptide(L)'
;MKLLLFFIAFFHFSASLDPPYGALKIQGKFLTAENGTAVSLRGMSLMGSNYHPQFWNEETVRQLKCFWNVNIIRAPITPKSKCCGGWFADPSQPADNPWEWKSTRDREFGRLKQVIDACVKYGIYVIIDWHIFDYGNSTLEQGREFFANVSQTWGNL
;
A
#
# COMPACT_ATOMS: atom_id res chain seq x y z
N MET A 1 -20.69 -26.66 55.37
CA MET A 1 -19.62 -26.83 54.36
C MET A 1 -19.99 -26.01 53.13
N LYS A 2 -19.43 -24.80 52.97
CA LYS A 2 -19.72 -23.93 51.81
C LYS A 2 -18.72 -24.26 50.71
N LEU A 3 -19.23 -24.75 49.58
CA LEU A 3 -18.45 -25.06 48.38
C LEU A 3 -18.11 -23.74 47.68
N LEU A 4 -16.83 -23.37 47.67
CA LEU A 4 -16.34 -22.17 46.98
C LEU A 4 -16.09 -22.53 45.51
N LEU A 5 -16.95 -22.09 44.60
CA LEU A 5 -16.76 -22.21 43.16
C LEU A 5 -15.78 -21.13 42.69
N PHE A 6 -14.56 -21.53 42.32
CA PHE A 6 -13.61 -20.67 41.63
C PHE A 6 -14.01 -20.54 40.16
N PHE A 7 -14.49 -19.36 39.77
CA PHE A 7 -14.61 -18.97 38.37
C PHE A 7 -13.20 -18.69 37.83
N ILE A 8 -12.64 -19.63 37.08
CA ILE A 8 -11.43 -19.39 36.28
C ILE A 8 -11.86 -18.64 35.03
N ALA A 9 -11.61 -17.32 35.01
CA ALA A 9 -11.76 -16.52 33.81
C ALA A 9 -10.70 -16.97 32.78
N PHE A 10 -11.12 -17.70 31.75
CA PHE A 10 -10.30 -17.95 30.57
C PHE A 10 -10.13 -16.65 29.81
N PHE A 11 -9.06 -15.92 30.12
CA PHE A 11 -8.57 -14.86 29.24
C PHE A 11 -8.18 -15.51 27.92
N HIS A 12 -8.99 -15.29 26.89
CA HIS A 12 -8.62 -15.60 25.52
C HIS A 12 -7.49 -14.63 25.14
N PHE A 13 -6.26 -15.08 25.35
CA PHE A 13 -5.10 -14.46 24.73
C PHE A 13 -5.28 -14.68 23.23
N SER A 14 -5.85 -13.70 22.52
CA SER A 14 -5.76 -13.68 21.07
C SER A 14 -4.29 -13.48 20.75
N ALA A 15 -3.60 -14.58 20.41
CA ALA A 15 -2.26 -14.52 19.88
C ALA A 15 -2.30 -13.55 18.69
N SER A 16 -1.50 -12.48 18.79
CA SER A 16 -1.25 -11.59 17.66
C SER A 16 -0.70 -12.45 16.53
N LEU A 17 -1.47 -12.59 15.45
CA LEU A 17 -0.96 -13.23 14.25
C LEU A 17 0.13 -12.30 13.70
N ASP A 18 1.30 -12.86 13.40
CA ASP A 18 2.34 -12.15 12.66
C ASP A 18 2.08 -12.29 11.15
N PRO A 19 2.22 -11.21 10.36
CA PRO A 19 2.01 -11.28 8.92
C PRO A 19 3.06 -12.19 8.27
N PRO A 20 2.75 -12.82 7.12
CA PRO A 20 1.55 -12.59 6.29
C PRO A 20 0.30 -13.35 6.78
N TYR A 21 -0.88 -12.77 6.58
CA TYR A 21 -2.18 -13.30 7.02
C TYR A 21 -2.95 -14.09 5.96
N GLY A 22 -2.29 -14.41 4.83
CA GLY A 22 -2.93 -14.99 3.65
C GLY A 22 -3.88 -14.00 2.95
N ALA A 23 -4.83 -14.55 2.18
CA ALA A 23 -5.86 -13.76 1.51
C ALA A 23 -6.83 -13.12 2.52
N LEU A 24 -6.74 -11.80 2.65
CA LEU A 24 -7.58 -11.02 3.56
C LEU A 24 -9.05 -11.06 3.12
N LYS A 25 -9.96 -11.07 4.10
CA LYS A 25 -11.42 -11.10 3.88
C LYS A 25 -12.11 -10.08 4.78
N ILE A 26 -13.33 -9.70 4.42
CA ILE A 26 -14.21 -8.93 5.30
C ILE A 26 -15.24 -9.88 5.89
N GLN A 27 -15.31 -9.96 7.23
CA GLN A 27 -16.33 -10.70 7.96
C GLN A 27 -17.10 -9.75 8.87
N GLY A 28 -18.34 -9.44 8.48
CA GLY A 28 -19.12 -8.38 9.11
C GLY A 28 -18.40 -7.04 8.98
N LYS A 29 -17.94 -6.48 10.11
CA LYS A 29 -17.22 -5.20 10.18
C LYS A 29 -15.69 -5.36 10.35
N PHE A 30 -15.18 -6.59 10.35
CA PHE A 30 -13.78 -6.87 10.63
C PHE A 30 -13.03 -7.27 9.36
N LEU A 31 -11.80 -6.79 9.25
CA LEU A 31 -10.79 -7.37 8.35
C LEU A 31 -10.22 -8.63 9.01
N THR A 32 -10.22 -9.74 8.30
CA THR A 32 -9.76 -11.03 8.80
C THR A 32 -8.68 -11.62 7.91
N ALA A 33 -7.79 -12.39 8.52
CA ALA A 33 -6.90 -13.35 7.86
C ALA A 33 -7.70 -14.40 7.06
N GLU A 34 -6.99 -15.20 6.27
CA GLU A 34 -7.60 -16.25 5.45
C GLU A 34 -8.40 -17.26 6.30
N ASN A 35 -7.90 -17.57 7.49
CA ASN A 35 -8.49 -18.48 8.48
C ASN A 35 -9.65 -17.88 9.31
N GLY A 36 -10.03 -16.62 9.05
CA GLY A 36 -11.11 -15.93 9.76
C GLY A 36 -10.71 -15.20 11.04
N THR A 37 -9.43 -15.25 11.44
CA THR A 37 -8.94 -14.48 12.59
C THR A 37 -8.96 -12.98 12.27
N ALA A 38 -9.53 -12.14 13.13
CA ALA A 38 -9.50 -10.69 12.96
C ALA A 38 -8.05 -10.16 13.03
N VAL A 39 -7.69 -9.26 12.12
CA VAL A 39 -6.34 -8.69 12.01
C VAL A 39 -6.37 -7.16 11.95
N SER A 40 -5.23 -6.53 12.25
CA SER A 40 -5.05 -5.09 12.14
C SER A 40 -3.82 -4.81 11.28
N LEU A 41 -3.99 -3.97 10.26
CA LEU A 41 -2.89 -3.50 9.43
C LEU A 41 -2.41 -2.13 9.94
N ARG A 42 -1.09 -1.98 10.09
CA ARG A 42 -0.40 -0.80 10.61
C ARG A 42 0.84 -0.55 9.76
N GLY A 43 0.99 0.68 9.30
CA GLY A 43 2.15 1.04 8.49
C GLY A 43 2.13 2.46 7.98
N MET A 44 2.90 2.68 6.92
CA MET A 44 3.19 4.01 6.40
C MET A 44 2.69 4.17 4.97
N SER A 45 2.28 5.39 4.63
CA SER A 45 2.23 5.82 3.23
C SER A 45 3.61 6.33 2.83
N LEU A 46 4.07 5.95 1.65
CA LEU A 46 5.10 6.70 0.97
C LEU A 46 4.54 8.07 0.60
N MET A 47 5.42 9.05 0.39
CA MET A 47 5.08 10.22 -0.41
C MET A 47 5.00 9.81 -1.88
N GLY A 48 4.21 10.52 -2.70
CA GLY A 48 4.12 10.28 -4.14
C GLY A 48 5.50 10.20 -4.79
N SER A 49 5.69 9.22 -5.67
CA SER A 49 6.95 8.97 -6.38
C SER A 49 7.38 10.13 -7.28
N ASN A 50 6.45 10.98 -7.70
CA ASN A 50 6.70 12.23 -8.38
C ASN A 50 7.40 13.27 -7.47
N TYR A 51 7.17 13.24 -6.16
CA TYR A 51 7.80 14.14 -5.18
C TYR A 51 9.07 13.56 -4.54
N HIS A 52 8.99 12.32 -4.05
CA HIS A 52 10.09 11.67 -3.34
C HIS A 52 10.41 10.28 -3.90
N PRO A 53 10.92 10.21 -5.14
CA PRO A 53 11.20 8.95 -5.79
C PRO A 53 12.28 8.11 -5.11
N GLN A 54 13.16 8.74 -4.33
CA GLN A 54 14.25 8.08 -3.63
C GLN A 54 13.79 7.08 -2.56
N PHE A 55 12.50 7.07 -2.18
CA PHE A 55 11.94 6.11 -1.22
C PHE A 55 11.19 4.95 -1.89
N TRP A 56 11.05 4.95 -3.21
CA TRP A 56 10.36 3.89 -3.96
C TRP A 56 11.34 2.79 -4.37
N ASN A 57 11.90 2.09 -3.38
CA ASN A 57 12.85 1.01 -3.55
C ASN A 57 12.73 -0.04 -2.44
N GLU A 58 13.37 -1.19 -2.67
CA GLU A 58 13.37 -2.33 -1.74
C GLU A 58 13.92 -1.98 -0.36
N GLU A 59 15.00 -1.20 -0.28
CA GLU A 59 15.65 -0.86 0.99
C GLU A 59 14.72 -0.09 1.92
N THR A 60 13.93 0.84 1.38
CA THR A 60 12.91 1.56 2.15
C THR A 60 11.85 0.60 2.71
N VAL A 61 11.35 -0.31 1.88
CA VAL A 61 10.37 -1.33 2.30
C VAL A 61 10.94 -2.23 3.40
N ARG A 62 12.17 -2.70 3.21
CA ARG A 62 12.89 -3.50 4.20
C ARG A 62 13.04 -2.74 5.52
N GLN A 63 13.41 -1.47 5.49
CA GLN A 63 13.56 -0.69 6.72
C GLN A 63 12.24 -0.49 7.46
N LEU A 64 11.17 -0.15 6.74
CA LEU A 64 9.83 -0.03 7.33
C LEU A 64 9.36 -1.35 7.95
N LYS A 65 9.57 -2.48 7.27
CA LYS A 65 9.24 -3.79 7.83
C LYS A 65 10.10 -4.13 9.04
N CYS A 66 11.42 -4.12 8.90
CA CYS A 66 12.32 -4.67 9.91
C CYS A 66 12.51 -3.76 11.13
N PHE A 67 12.51 -2.44 10.96
CA PHE A 67 12.78 -1.51 12.07
C PHE A 67 11.51 -0.88 12.63
N TRP A 68 10.50 -0.64 11.80
CA TRP A 68 9.24 -0.01 12.24
C TRP A 68 8.11 -1.02 12.44
N ASN A 69 8.37 -2.29 12.13
CA ASN A 69 7.44 -3.40 12.26
C ASN A 69 6.10 -3.15 11.55
N VAL A 70 6.14 -2.51 10.38
CA VAL A 70 4.93 -2.33 9.57
C VAL A 70 4.51 -3.67 8.95
N ASN A 71 3.22 -3.86 8.76
CA ASN A 71 2.66 -5.01 8.03
C ASN A 71 1.90 -4.59 6.75
N ILE A 72 1.91 -3.30 6.44
CA ILE A 72 1.35 -2.73 5.22
C ILE A 72 2.12 -1.47 4.81
N ILE A 73 2.24 -1.23 3.52
CA ILE A 73 2.70 0.04 2.95
C ILE A 73 1.63 0.58 2.00
N ARG A 74 1.40 1.90 2.00
CA ARG A 74 0.59 2.56 0.98
C ARG A 74 1.50 3.20 -0.06
N ALA A 75 1.27 2.88 -1.33
CA ALA A 75 2.00 3.36 -2.50
C ALA A 75 1.11 4.30 -3.33
N PRO A 76 1.16 5.62 -3.08
CA PRO A 76 0.35 6.59 -3.82
C PRO A 76 0.95 6.93 -5.19
N ILE A 77 0.23 6.58 -6.25
CA ILE A 77 0.53 6.97 -7.63
C ILE A 77 -0.28 8.21 -7.97
N THR A 78 0.40 9.34 -8.15
CA THR A 78 -0.26 10.59 -8.53
C THR A 78 -0.62 10.55 -10.02
N PRO A 79 -1.90 10.66 -10.41
CA PRO A 79 -2.33 10.66 -11.81
C PRO A 79 -1.72 11.83 -12.60
N LYS A 80 -1.81 12.99 -11.97
CA LYS A 80 -1.50 14.31 -12.50
C LYS A 80 -1.32 15.24 -11.30
N SER A 81 -0.23 16.01 -11.30
CA SER A 81 -0.02 17.10 -10.34
C SER A 81 0.29 18.39 -11.10
N LYS A 82 -0.07 19.52 -10.49
CA LYS A 82 0.22 20.86 -11.03
C LYS A 82 1.68 21.27 -10.92
N CYS A 83 2.46 20.67 -10.02
CA CYS A 83 3.80 21.17 -9.68
C CYS A 83 4.95 20.16 -9.89
N CYS A 84 4.68 18.92 -10.28
CA CYS A 84 5.74 17.90 -10.35
C CYS A 84 5.38 16.70 -11.25
N GLY A 85 4.52 16.90 -12.23
CA GLY A 85 4.03 15.83 -13.09
C GLY A 85 3.22 14.74 -12.34
N GLY A 86 3.15 13.56 -12.92
CA GLY A 86 2.38 12.41 -12.44
C GLY A 86 2.47 11.27 -13.45
N TRP A 87 1.64 10.24 -13.29
CA TRP A 87 1.54 9.10 -14.20
C TRP A 87 1.38 9.51 -15.68
N PHE A 88 0.76 10.66 -15.94
CA PHE A 88 0.63 11.24 -17.28
C PHE A 88 1.23 12.64 -17.43
N ALA A 89 2.39 12.94 -16.82
CA ALA A 89 3.09 14.18 -17.16
C ALA A 89 3.40 14.17 -18.68
N ASP A 90 2.98 15.22 -19.38
CA ASP A 90 3.35 15.40 -20.78
C ASP A 90 4.87 15.65 -20.84
N PRO A 91 5.67 14.78 -21.49
CA PRO A 91 7.11 14.95 -21.55
C PRO A 91 7.53 16.25 -22.25
N SER A 92 6.64 16.82 -23.08
CA SER A 92 6.82 18.09 -23.79
C SER A 92 6.44 19.32 -22.98
N GLN A 93 5.72 19.17 -21.85
CA GLN A 93 5.44 20.32 -21.00
C GLN A 93 6.71 20.80 -20.28
N PRO A 94 6.95 22.14 -20.25
CA PRO A 94 8.02 22.71 -19.46
C PRO A 94 7.82 22.31 -18.01
N ALA A 95 8.93 22.00 -17.33
CA ALA A 95 8.86 21.90 -15.89
C ALA A 95 8.60 23.30 -15.32
N ASP A 96 7.50 23.48 -14.60
CA ASP A 96 7.18 24.78 -13.99
C ASP A 96 8.10 25.09 -12.79
N ASN A 97 8.81 24.08 -12.28
CA ASN A 97 9.90 24.27 -11.31
C ASN A 97 11.10 23.34 -11.54
N PRO A 98 12.31 23.75 -11.13
CA PRO A 98 13.54 22.97 -11.34
C PRO A 98 13.66 21.69 -10.49
N TRP A 99 12.71 21.42 -9.59
CA TRP A 99 12.65 20.20 -8.77
C TRP A 99 11.65 19.17 -9.31
N GLU A 100 11.02 19.46 -10.45
CA GLU A 100 10.06 18.60 -11.12
C GLU A 100 10.78 17.37 -11.69
N TRP A 101 10.62 16.24 -11.01
CA TRP A 101 10.96 14.96 -11.58
C TRP A 101 9.97 14.65 -12.68
N LYS A 102 10.35 14.90 -13.94
CA LYS A 102 9.61 14.38 -15.09
C LYS A 102 9.38 12.88 -14.88
N SER A 103 8.12 12.51 -14.63
CA SER A 103 7.74 11.12 -14.48
C SER A 103 6.89 10.69 -15.64
N THR A 104 7.22 9.54 -16.18
CA THR A 104 6.46 8.88 -17.23
C THR A 104 5.67 7.74 -16.62
N ARG A 105 4.64 7.29 -17.33
CA ARG A 105 3.88 6.08 -17.02
C ARG A 105 4.78 4.91 -16.61
N ASP A 106 5.76 4.60 -17.45
CA ASP A 106 6.66 3.47 -17.26
C ASP A 106 7.55 3.64 -16.02
N ARG A 107 7.96 4.88 -15.72
CA ARG A 107 8.77 5.17 -14.53
C ARG A 107 7.98 5.00 -13.24
N GLU A 108 6.75 5.51 -13.21
CA GLU A 108 5.85 5.34 -12.07
C GLU A 108 5.48 3.87 -11.87
N PHE A 109 5.18 3.15 -12.95
CA PHE A 109 4.89 1.71 -12.87
C PHE A 109 6.12 0.89 -12.45
N GLY A 110 7.31 1.24 -12.93
CA GLY A 110 8.56 0.59 -12.52
C GLY A 110 8.89 0.80 -11.04
N ARG A 111 8.56 1.98 -10.49
CA ARG A 111 8.66 2.26 -9.05
C ARG A 111 7.63 1.47 -8.25
N LEU A 112 6.38 1.46 -8.71
CA LEU A 112 5.33 0.67 -8.10
C LEU A 112 5.70 -0.81 -8.05
N LYS A 113 6.24 -1.35 -9.15
CA LYS A 113 6.75 -2.71 -9.22
C LYS A 113 7.82 -2.98 -8.17
N GLN A 114 8.80 -2.09 -7.99
CA GLN A 114 9.83 -2.25 -6.95
C GLN A 114 9.22 -2.34 -5.55
N VAL A 115 8.22 -1.50 -5.24
CA VAL A 115 7.55 -1.52 -3.94
C VAL A 115 6.72 -2.80 -3.77
N ILE A 116 5.93 -3.20 -4.77
CA ILE A 116 5.10 -4.41 -4.70
C ILE A 116 5.98 -5.65 -4.55
N ASP A 117 7.01 -5.81 -5.39
CA ASP A 117 7.91 -6.96 -5.34
C ASP A 117 8.61 -7.06 -3.98
N ALA A 118 9.02 -5.92 -3.41
CA ALA A 118 9.58 -5.88 -2.07
C ALA A 118 8.56 -6.24 -0.98
N CYS A 119 7.33 -5.73 -1.06
CA CYS A 119 6.26 -6.09 -0.11
C CYS A 119 5.98 -7.60 -0.14
N VAL A 120 5.92 -8.20 -1.33
CA VAL A 120 5.80 -9.66 -1.51
C VAL A 120 6.98 -10.38 -0.89
N LYS A 121 8.21 -9.96 -1.21
CA LYS A 121 9.46 -10.55 -0.68
C LYS A 121 9.52 -10.54 0.85
N TYR A 122 9.06 -9.46 1.49
CA TYR A 122 9.10 -9.29 2.94
C TYR A 122 7.80 -9.69 3.66
N GLY A 123 6.83 -10.27 2.94
CA GLY A 123 5.60 -10.80 3.51
C GLY A 123 4.70 -9.74 4.15
N ILE A 124 4.59 -8.57 3.53
CA ILE A 124 3.69 -7.48 3.97
C ILE A 124 2.72 -7.06 2.87
N TYR A 125 1.63 -6.42 3.27
CA TYR A 125 0.60 -5.94 2.35
C TYR A 125 1.00 -4.62 1.69
N VAL A 126 0.38 -4.32 0.56
CA VAL A 126 0.51 -3.02 -0.12
C VAL A 126 -0.86 -2.50 -0.54
N ILE A 127 -1.13 -1.22 -0.25
CA ILE A 127 -2.24 -0.48 -0.87
C ILE A 127 -1.70 0.22 -2.09
N ILE A 128 -2.25 -0.12 -3.26
CA ILE A 128 -1.98 0.58 -4.51
C ILE A 128 -3.03 1.68 -4.63
N ASP A 129 -2.58 2.93 -4.51
CA ASP A 129 -3.47 4.08 -4.37
C ASP A 129 -3.39 4.98 -5.61
N TRP A 130 -4.51 5.12 -6.32
CA TRP A 130 -4.66 6.11 -7.39
C TRP A 130 -4.94 7.47 -6.76
N HIS A 131 -3.88 8.23 -6.52
CA HIS A 131 -3.84 9.35 -5.60
C HIS A 131 -4.34 10.66 -6.22
N ILE A 132 -5.65 10.76 -6.43
CA ILE A 132 -6.30 11.98 -6.93
C ILE A 132 -6.28 13.07 -5.85
N PHE A 133 -5.74 14.24 -6.17
CA PHE A 133 -5.79 15.43 -5.30
C PHE A 133 -6.14 16.70 -6.11
N ASP A 134 -5.29 17.10 -7.06
CA ASP A 134 -5.39 18.41 -7.74
C ASP A 134 -6.52 18.56 -8.77
N TYR A 135 -7.03 17.46 -9.33
CA TYR A 135 -7.87 17.48 -10.54
C TYR A 135 -9.23 16.77 -10.39
N GLY A 136 -9.61 16.39 -9.17
CA GLY A 136 -10.86 15.67 -8.90
C GLY A 136 -11.06 14.45 -9.82
N ASN A 137 -12.31 14.14 -10.18
CA ASN A 137 -12.66 12.93 -10.93
C ASN A 137 -12.32 12.96 -12.44
N SER A 138 -11.47 13.88 -12.90
CA SER A 138 -11.11 14.00 -14.32
C SER A 138 -10.14 12.92 -14.83
N THR A 139 -9.81 11.92 -14.00
CA THR A 139 -8.84 10.85 -14.30
C THR A 139 -9.46 9.45 -14.26
N LEU A 140 -10.77 9.34 -14.47
CA LEU A 140 -11.50 8.08 -14.35
C LEU A 140 -11.01 7.01 -15.34
N GLU A 141 -10.97 7.32 -16.63
CA GLU A 141 -10.55 6.36 -17.67
C GLU A 141 -9.11 5.91 -17.47
N GLN A 142 -8.26 6.84 -17.04
CA GLN A 142 -6.88 6.60 -16.66
C GLN A 142 -6.76 5.65 -15.48
N GLY A 143 -7.57 5.85 -14.44
CA GLY A 143 -7.64 4.96 -13.29
C GLY A 143 -8.09 3.55 -13.71
N ARG A 144 -9.06 3.44 -14.64
CA ARG A 144 -9.51 2.15 -15.18
C ARG A 144 -8.38 1.41 -15.89
N GLU A 145 -7.64 2.07 -16.78
CA GLU A 145 -6.48 1.49 -17.46
C GLU A 145 -5.40 1.06 -16.47
N PHE A 146 -5.08 1.93 -15.50
CA PHE A 146 -4.09 1.66 -14.46
C PHE A 146 -4.44 0.41 -13.65
N PHE A 147 -5.65 0.33 -13.12
CA PHE A 147 -6.06 -0.82 -12.30
C PHE A 147 -6.24 -2.10 -13.13
N ALA A 148 -6.56 -2.00 -14.43
CA ALA A 148 -6.55 -3.16 -15.32
C ALA A 148 -5.13 -3.76 -15.42
N ASN A 149 -4.12 -2.93 -15.65
CA ASN A 149 -2.72 -3.39 -15.73
C ASN A 149 -2.22 -3.95 -14.40
N VAL A 150 -2.52 -3.27 -13.29
CA VAL A 150 -2.16 -3.70 -11.93
C VAL A 150 -2.78 -5.05 -11.60
N SER A 151 -4.08 -5.21 -11.81
CA SER A 151 -4.79 -6.45 -11.47
C SER A 151 -4.39 -7.61 -12.38
N GLN A 152 -4.11 -7.36 -13.66
CA GLN A 152 -3.57 -8.40 -14.56
C GLN A 152 -2.20 -8.91 -14.10
N THR A 153 -1.36 -8.02 -13.54
CA THR A 153 0.02 -8.35 -13.14
C THR A 153 0.09 -9.01 -11.76
N TRP A 154 -0.68 -8.50 -10.79
CA TRP A 154 -0.54 -8.88 -9.37
C TRP A 154 -1.85 -9.35 -8.71
N GLY A 155 -2.96 -9.43 -9.44
CA GLY A 155 -4.27 -9.77 -8.87
C GLY A 155 -4.43 -11.22 -8.41
N ASN A 156 -3.52 -12.11 -8.79
CA ASN A 156 -3.53 -13.54 -8.44
C ASN A 156 -2.32 -13.96 -7.59
N LEU A 157 -1.66 -13.00 -6.92
CA LEU A 157 -0.62 -13.29 -5.94
C LEU A 157 -1.17 -14.02 -4.71
#